data_AF-A0A945CUD2-F1
#
_entry.id   AF-A0A945CUD2-F1
#
_cell.length_a   1.000
_cell.length_b   1.000
_cell.length_c   1.000
_cell.angle_alpha   90.00
_cell.angle_beta   90.00
_cell.angle_gamma   90.00
#
_symmetry.space_group_name_H-M   'P 1'
#
loop_
_entity.id
_entity.type
_entity.pdbx_description
1 polymer ?
#
loop_
_entity_poly.entity_id
_entity_poly.type
_entity_poly.pdbx_seq_one_letter_code
_entity_poly.pdbx_strand_id
1 'polypeptide(L)'
;MTSVVYTLPVFTAFYDGRPDVTASYEDKAGTAVSFDLRQFTRITEEGPVLVSTQGTGCLRYLSAVPVGEKIYYFYEYAREDEAHELRLNVVEA
;
A
#
# COMPACT_ATOMS: atom_id res chain seq x y z
N MET A 1 6.56 4.72 -5.31
CA MET A 1 5.37 4.06 -5.89
C MET A 1 5.66 2.58 -5.94
N THR A 2 4.79 1.74 -5.40
CA THR A 2 4.97 0.27 -5.35
C THR A 2 4.11 -0.43 -6.39
N SER A 3 2.87 0.04 -6.60
CA SER A 3 1.93 -0.55 -7.55
C SER A 3 0.90 0.49 -8.01
N VAL A 4 0.34 0.27 -9.20
CA VAL A 4 -0.77 1.04 -9.76
C VAL A 4 -1.78 0.07 -10.35
N VAL A 5 -3.04 0.21 -9.96
CA VAL A 5 -4.16 -0.56 -10.49
C VAL A 5 -5.17 0.38 -11.14
N TYR A 6 -5.68 -0.03 -12.30
CA TYR A 6 -6.74 0.70 -12.98
C TYR A 6 -8.09 0.09 -12.63
N THR A 7 -8.95 0.88 -12.00
CA THR A 7 -10.36 0.59 -11.77
C THR A 7 -11.15 1.75 -12.34
N LEU A 8 -11.95 1.50 -13.38
CA LEU A 8 -12.64 2.56 -14.13
C LEU A 8 -13.35 3.55 -13.18
N PRO A 9 -13.14 4.88 -13.31
CA PRO A 9 -12.34 5.59 -14.31
C PRO A 9 -10.94 6.03 -13.83
N VAL A 10 -10.44 5.48 -12.71
CA VAL A 10 -9.25 5.98 -11.99
C VAL A 10 -8.11 4.98 -11.95
N PHE A 11 -6.88 5.51 -11.94
CA PHE A 11 -5.71 4.76 -11.52
C PHE A 11 -5.51 4.97 -10.02
N THR A 12 -5.60 3.91 -9.24
CA THR A 12 -5.23 3.92 -7.83
C THR A 12 -3.78 3.48 -7.71
N ALA A 13 -2.95 4.30 -7.09
CA ALA A 13 -1.55 4.04 -6.88
C ALA A 13 -1.24 3.87 -5.40
N PHE A 14 -0.29 2.99 -5.12
CA PHE A 14 0.21 2.71 -3.78
C PHE A 14 1.68 3.12 -3.68
N TYR A 15 2.09 3.55 -2.50
CA TYR A 15 3.48 3.93 -2.25
C TYR A 15 3.84 3.70 -0.78
N ASP A 16 5.12 3.48 -0.53
CA ASP A 16 5.66 3.41 0.82
C ASP A 16 6.03 4.82 1.31
N GLY A 17 5.46 5.21 2.45
CA GLY A 17 5.73 6.47 3.12
C GLY A 17 6.48 6.26 4.43
N ARG A 18 7.43 7.17 4.70
CA ARG A 18 8.12 7.28 5.99
C ARG A 18 8.26 8.74 6.40
N PRO A 19 8.24 9.06 7.70
CA PRO A 19 8.44 10.42 8.18
C PRO A 19 9.86 10.93 7.93
N ASP A 20 10.85 10.06 8.14
CA ASP A 20 12.27 10.37 8.00
C ASP A 20 13.12 9.10 7.89
N VAL A 21 14.45 9.25 7.89
CA VAL A 21 15.41 8.15 7.71
C VAL A 21 15.50 7.20 8.91
N THR A 22 15.13 7.64 10.11
CA THR A 22 15.18 6.81 11.32
C THR A 22 14.09 5.73 11.32
N ALA A 23 12.99 5.97 10.61
CA ALA A 23 11.94 4.99 10.34
C ALA A 23 12.32 4.01 9.21
N SER A 24 13.62 3.78 8.99
CA SER A 24 14.08 2.78 8.04
C SER A 24 13.50 1.41 8.41
N TYR A 25 13.02 0.67 7.40
CA TYR A 25 12.31 -0.60 7.53
C TYR A 25 10.85 -0.51 8.05
N GLU A 26 10.41 0.64 8.53
CA GLU A 26 9.07 0.81 9.15
C GLU A 26 8.09 1.60 8.26
N ASP A 27 8.26 1.44 6.95
CA ASP A 27 7.43 2.05 5.91
C ASP A 27 5.95 1.69 6.08
N LYS A 28 5.08 2.65 5.77
CA LYS A 28 3.64 2.46 5.84
C LYS A 28 3.00 2.84 4.51
N ALA A 29 2.03 2.04 4.08
CA ALA A 29 1.39 2.21 2.78
C ALA A 29 0.54 3.49 2.74
N GLY A 30 0.81 4.34 1.74
CA GLY A 30 -0.04 5.43 1.32
C GLY A 30 -0.72 5.10 -0.02
N THR A 31 -1.70 5.94 -0.39
CA THR A 31 -2.38 5.86 -1.68
C THR A 31 -2.55 7.22 -2.34
N ALA A 32 -2.55 7.21 -3.66
CA ALA A 32 -2.79 8.36 -4.52
C ALA A 32 -3.68 7.93 -5.69
N VAL A 33 -4.35 8.90 -6.31
CA VAL A 33 -5.14 8.65 -7.52
C VAL A 33 -4.59 9.45 -8.69
N SER A 34 -4.77 8.92 -9.89
CA SER A 34 -4.48 9.62 -11.13
C SER A 34 -5.56 9.30 -12.16
N PHE A 35 -5.80 10.24 -13.07
CA PHE A 35 -6.66 10.03 -14.24
C PHE A 35 -5.84 9.85 -15.53
N ASP A 36 -4.53 10.15 -15.50
CA ASP A 36 -3.69 10.22 -16.70
C ASP A 36 -2.30 9.56 -16.55
N LEU A 37 -2.02 8.96 -15.39
CA LEU A 37 -0.72 8.39 -14.99
C LEU A 37 0.45 9.39 -14.98
N ARG A 38 0.19 10.69 -15.11
CA ARG A 38 1.21 11.75 -15.07
C ARG A 38 1.10 12.55 -13.79
N GLN A 39 -0.11 12.91 -13.41
CA GLN A 39 -0.39 13.66 -12.20
C GLN A 39 -1.06 12.75 -11.18
N PHE A 40 -0.45 12.65 -10.00
CA PHE A 40 -0.97 11.89 -8.88
C PHE A 40 -1.38 12.83 -7.75
N THR A 41 -2.63 12.72 -7.33
CA THR A 41 -3.14 13.42 -6.14
C THR A 41 -3.08 12.44 -4.97
N ARG A 42 -2.33 12.79 -3.92
CA ARG A 42 -2.30 11.98 -2.69
C ARG A 42 -3.68 12.01 -2.03
N ILE A 43 -4.14 10.85 -1.60
CA ILE A 43 -5.36 10.73 -0.77
C ILE A 43 -4.97 10.66 0.70
N THR A 44 -3.85 10.00 1.00
CA THR A 44 -3.26 9.87 2.33
C THR A 44 -2.36 11.05 2.66
N GLU A 45 -2.94 12.20 2.97
CA GLU A 45 -2.20 13.40 3.40
C GLU A 45 -1.83 13.34 4.88
N GLU A 46 -2.79 12.96 5.72
CA GLU A 46 -2.68 12.96 7.19
C GLU A 46 -2.02 11.71 7.80
N GLY A 47 -1.78 10.68 6.99
CA GLY A 47 -1.24 9.41 7.47
C GLY A 47 -1.43 8.28 6.46
N PRO A 48 -0.92 7.07 6.75
CA PRO A 48 -1.02 5.91 5.86
C PRO A 48 -2.47 5.45 5.66
N VAL A 49 -2.75 4.81 4.52
CA VAL A 49 -4.08 4.21 4.26
C VAL A 49 -4.26 2.92 5.05
N LEU A 50 -3.17 2.17 5.25
CA LEU A 50 -3.16 0.89 5.94
C LEU A 50 -1.89 0.76 6.77
N VAL A 51 -2.05 0.11 7.92
CA VAL A 51 -0.97 -0.19 8.86
C VAL A 51 -1.14 -1.62 9.37
N SER A 52 -0.05 -2.20 9.86
CA SER A 52 -0.18 -3.34 10.74
C SER A 52 -0.85 -2.93 12.05
N THR A 53 -1.72 -3.79 12.58
CA THR A 53 -2.30 -3.64 13.93
C THR A 53 -1.40 -4.29 14.98
N GLN A 54 -0.25 -4.83 14.57
CA GLN A 54 0.74 -5.49 15.42
C GLN A 54 2.10 -4.77 15.31
N GLY A 55 2.97 -5.02 16.30
CA GLY A 55 4.34 -4.53 16.31
C GLY A 55 4.43 -3.01 16.10
N THR A 56 5.29 -2.61 15.16
CA THR A 56 5.59 -1.23 14.78
C THR A 56 4.52 -0.57 13.88
N GLY A 57 3.52 -1.33 13.47
CA GLY A 57 2.51 -0.92 12.51
C GLY A 57 2.99 -0.85 11.05
N CYS A 58 4.19 -1.36 10.73
CA CYS A 58 4.70 -1.40 9.36
C CYS A 58 3.81 -2.25 8.45
N LEU A 59 3.51 -1.69 7.28
CA LEU A 59 2.83 -2.36 6.18
C LEU A 59 3.35 -1.75 4.88
N ARG A 60 4.16 -2.51 4.16
CA ARG A 60 4.98 -2.00 3.05
C ARG A 60 4.93 -2.90 1.83
N TYR A 61 5.47 -2.40 0.71
CA TYR A 61 5.56 -3.14 -0.55
C TYR A 61 4.20 -3.62 -1.05
N LEU A 62 3.14 -2.83 -0.81
CA LEU A 62 1.80 -3.17 -1.27
C LEU A 62 1.80 -3.25 -2.81
N SER A 63 1.44 -4.43 -3.30
CA SER A 63 1.28 -4.75 -4.72
C SER A 63 -0.13 -5.24 -4.99
N ALA A 64 -0.86 -4.51 -5.84
CA ALA A 64 -2.19 -4.87 -6.30
C ALA A 64 -2.11 -5.51 -7.69
N VAL A 65 -2.68 -6.71 -7.84
CA VAL A 65 -2.69 -7.46 -9.09
C VAL A 65 -4.13 -7.81 -9.47
N PRO A 66 -4.69 -7.20 -10.53
CA PRO A 66 -5.99 -7.60 -11.07
C PRO A 66 -5.94 -9.00 -11.66
N VAL A 67 -6.89 -9.86 -11.27
CA VAL A 67 -7.05 -11.24 -11.76
C VAL A 67 -8.53 -11.50 -11.94
N GLY A 68 -9.02 -11.40 -13.18
CA GLY A 68 -10.45 -11.50 -13.48
C GLY A 68 -11.24 -10.38 -12.80
N GLU A 69 -12.29 -10.75 -12.06
CA GLU A 69 -13.13 -9.82 -11.28
C GLU A 69 -12.59 -9.55 -9.87
N LYS A 70 -11.35 -9.94 -9.58
CA LYS A 70 -10.72 -9.79 -8.27
C LYS A 70 -9.43 -9.00 -8.34
N ILE A 71 -9.02 -8.44 -7.21
CA ILE A 71 -7.71 -7.84 -7.00
C ILE A 71 -7.02 -8.58 -5.86
N TYR A 72 -5.80 -9.02 -6.14
CA TYR A 72 -4.91 -9.69 -5.19
C TYR A 72 -3.94 -8.66 -4.65
N TYR A 73 -4.01 -8.40 -3.35
CA TYR A 73 -3.16 -7.47 -2.62
C TYR A 73 -2.10 -8.26 -1.85
N PHE A 74 -0.86 -8.18 -2.32
CA PHE A 74 0.31 -8.69 -1.62
C PHE A 74 1.00 -7.56 -0.87
N TYR A 75 1.44 -7.79 0.36
CA TYR A 75 2.18 -6.79 1.14
C TYR A 75 2.97 -7.45 2.27
N GLU A 76 4.03 -6.79 2.74
CA GLU A 76 4.69 -7.16 3.99
C GLU A 76 4.01 -6.50 5.18
N TYR A 77 3.89 -7.24 6.28
CA TYR A 77 3.15 -6.86 7.48
C TYR A 77 4.03 -7.11 8.71
N ALA A 78 4.18 -6.10 9.58
CA ALA A 78 4.86 -6.28 10.85
C ALA A 78 4.04 -7.16 11.80
N ARG A 79 4.72 -8.10 12.46
CA ARG A 79 4.18 -8.97 13.49
C ARG A 79 4.49 -8.43 14.89
N GLU A 80 3.88 -9.04 15.90
CA GLU A 80 4.14 -8.73 17.31
C GLU A 80 5.60 -8.97 17.72
N ASP A 81 6.30 -9.91 17.09
CA ASP A 81 7.73 -10.19 17.30
C ASP A 81 8.66 -9.32 16.45
N GLU A 82 8.16 -8.21 15.91
CA GLU A 82 8.87 -7.24 15.05
C GLU A 82 9.36 -7.80 13.70
N ALA A 83 9.19 -9.10 13.45
CA ALA A 83 9.43 -9.71 12.17
C ALA A 83 8.40 -9.24 11.13
N HIS A 84 8.79 -9.29 9.85
CA HIS A 84 7.91 -8.99 8.73
C HIS A 84 7.52 -10.28 8.02
N GLU A 85 6.25 -10.40 7.63
CA GLU A 85 5.73 -11.53 6.87
C GLU A 85 4.98 -11.07 5.62
N LEU A 86 5.03 -11.88 4.57
CA LEU A 86 4.22 -11.66 3.38
C LEU A 86 2.76 -12.08 3.65
N ARG A 87 1.82 -11.18 3.34
CA ARG A 87 0.37 -11.42 3.41
C ARG A 87 -0.26 -11.30 2.04
N LEU A 88 -1.42 -11.93 1.89
CA LEU A 88 -2.29 -11.84 0.72
C LEU A 88 -3.72 -11.53 1.20
N ASN A 89 -4.36 -10.54 0.58
CA ASN A 89 -5.80 -10.36 0.59
C ASN A 89 -6.35 -10.40 -0.83
N VAL A 90 -7.50 -11.06 -1.01
CA VAL A 90 -8.20 -11.12 -2.30
C VAL A 90 -9.55 -10.42 -2.11
N VAL A 91 -9.83 -9.43 -2.96
CA VAL A 91 -11.03 -8.60 -2.90
C VAL A 91 -11.70 -8.59 -4.28
N GLU A 92 -13.03 -8.55 -4.35
CA GLU A 92 -13.74 -8.31 -5.61
C GLU A 92 -13.47 -6.86 -6.09
N ALA A 93 -13.35 -6.67 -7.42
CA ALA A 93 -12.98 -5.42 -8.06
C ALA A 93 -14.17 -4.46 -8.27
#